data_AF-A0A0Q6X6Z6-F1
#
_entry.id   AF-A0A0Q6X6Z6-F1
#
_cell.length_a   1.000
_cell.length_b   1.000
_cell.length_c   1.000
_cell.angle_alpha   90.00
_cell.angle_beta   90.00
_cell.angle_gamma   90.00
#
_symmetry.space_group_name_H-M   'P 1'
#
loop_
_entity.id
_entity.type
_entity.pdbx_description
1 polymer ?
#
loop_
_entity_poly.entity_id
_entity_poly.type
_entity_poly.pdbx_seq_one_letter_code
_entity_poly.pdbx_strand_id
1 'polypeptide(L)'
;MSERQINDPQSTPKVPASVDASAGRPTSTRMNASRRRFAQAGAATPVVLGSLLSKPALASQAYNCTVSGQMSGNASPRPGKADCKLLGKSPGYWKNASTWPAGTLKGTLPTASCSFGGNKGTVFGGFISGGQTLMDAFRYKAESSACNVYGYRDSAFGLCTSKATLLQVLNTPGGQNDTMIYALGRATAATILNALNVGTDYPITVAQAIKMFNAVCPLGGKYQVNTTVSWDANQVMAYFQSLYS
;
A
#
# COMPACT_ATOMS: atom_id res chain seq x y z
N MET A 1 -60.50 24.84 -33.51
CA MET A 1 -61.36 25.43 -32.46
C MET A 1 -60.76 25.07 -31.12
N SER A 2 -60.74 26.02 -30.17
CA SER A 2 -60.17 25.93 -28.80
C SER A 2 -58.66 25.61 -28.73
N GLU A 3 -57.75 26.57 -28.51
CA GLU A 3 -57.50 27.46 -27.34
C GLU A 3 -56.74 26.77 -26.18
N ARG A 4 -55.46 27.17 -25.96
CA ARG A 4 -54.94 28.05 -24.85
C ARG A 4 -54.71 27.28 -23.54
N GLN A 5 -53.76 27.59 -22.65
CA GLN A 5 -52.61 28.52 -22.57
C GLN A 5 -51.64 27.90 -21.54
N ILE A 6 -50.32 27.81 -21.77
CA ILE A 6 -49.27 28.70 -21.22
C ILE A 6 -49.55 29.25 -19.81
N ASN A 7 -48.78 28.81 -18.80
CA ASN A 7 -48.06 29.70 -17.87
C ASN A 7 -47.09 28.97 -16.89
N ASP A 8 -45.84 29.44 -16.90
CA ASP A 8 -44.86 29.51 -15.78
C ASP A 8 -45.23 30.73 -14.87
N PRO A 9 -44.45 31.13 -13.83
CA PRO A 9 -43.56 30.42 -12.90
C PRO A 9 -43.87 30.80 -11.41
N GLN A 10 -42.90 30.66 -10.50
CA GLN A 10 -43.00 31.01 -9.05
C GLN A 10 -43.23 32.50 -8.73
N SER A 11 -43.94 32.79 -7.62
CA SER A 11 -43.67 33.95 -6.74
C SER A 11 -44.24 33.75 -5.31
N THR A 12 -43.77 34.53 -4.34
CA THR A 12 -44.01 34.46 -2.87
C THR A 12 -45.04 35.53 -2.41
N PRO A 13 -45.16 36.00 -1.13
CA PRO A 13 -44.81 35.48 0.21
C PRO A 13 -45.97 35.58 1.25
N LYS A 14 -45.77 35.17 2.52
CA LYS A 14 -46.57 35.69 3.66
C LYS A 14 -45.86 35.66 5.04
N VAL A 15 -45.76 36.85 5.64
CA VAL A 15 -45.31 37.27 7.00
C VAL A 15 -46.17 38.55 7.29
N PRO A 16 -46.51 39.04 8.51
CA PRO A 16 -45.82 38.93 9.82
C PRO A 16 -46.72 38.75 11.07
N ALA A 17 -46.11 38.72 12.28
CA ALA A 17 -46.47 39.57 13.44
C ALA A 17 -45.55 39.35 14.67
N SER A 18 -45.39 40.39 15.50
CA SER A 18 -44.55 40.46 16.72
C SER A 18 -45.43 40.82 17.95
N VAL A 19 -45.00 41.14 19.18
CA VAL A 19 -43.71 41.56 19.81
C VAL A 19 -43.79 41.24 21.34
N ASP A 20 -42.64 41.17 22.03
CA ASP A 20 -42.34 41.66 23.42
C ASP A 20 -43.29 41.37 24.63
N ALA A 21 -42.90 41.38 25.92
CA ALA A 21 -41.59 41.55 26.59
C ALA A 21 -41.59 40.97 28.04
N SER A 22 -40.39 40.94 28.63
CA SER A 22 -39.97 40.65 30.01
C SER A 22 -40.83 41.21 31.19
N ALA A 23 -40.99 40.41 32.28
CA ALA A 23 -40.41 40.72 33.61
C ALA A 23 -40.82 39.69 34.71
N GLY A 24 -39.90 39.29 35.61
CA GLY A 24 -40.25 38.63 36.90
C GLY A 24 -39.32 37.53 37.43
N ARG A 25 -38.38 37.87 38.32
CA ARG A 25 -37.80 36.97 39.36
C ARG A 25 -38.63 37.15 40.66
N PRO A 26 -38.57 36.28 41.70
CA PRO A 26 -37.67 35.15 41.95
C PRO A 26 -38.39 33.81 42.27
N THR A 27 -37.74 32.64 42.26
CA THR A 27 -37.11 32.08 43.48
C THR A 27 -36.19 30.89 43.17
N SER A 28 -35.20 30.67 44.04
CA SER A 28 -34.25 29.55 43.97
C SER A 28 -34.85 28.28 44.60
N THR A 29 -35.02 27.21 43.80
CA THR A 29 -35.46 25.91 44.31
C THR A 29 -34.52 24.78 43.87
N ARG A 30 -33.41 24.67 44.61
CA ARG A 30 -32.59 23.46 44.83
C ARG A 30 -32.54 22.42 43.70
N MET A 31 -31.64 22.60 42.73
CA MET A 31 -31.11 21.45 41.98
C MET A 31 -30.14 20.65 42.87
N ASN A 32 -30.19 19.32 42.71
CA ASN A 32 -29.78 18.35 43.72
C ASN A 32 -28.26 18.33 44.02
N ALA A 33 -27.87 18.79 45.21
CA ALA A 33 -26.48 18.86 45.67
C ALA A 33 -25.90 17.50 46.13
N SER A 34 -26.03 16.45 45.29
CA SER A 34 -25.52 15.09 45.58
C SER A 34 -24.69 14.45 44.46
N ARG A 35 -24.23 15.22 43.46
CA ARG A 35 -23.27 14.75 42.43
C ARG A 35 -21.99 15.60 42.33
N ARG A 36 -21.61 16.29 43.41
CA ARG A 36 -20.31 16.99 43.53
C ARG A 36 -19.64 16.76 44.89
N ARG A 37 -19.30 15.49 45.16
CA ARG A 37 -18.34 15.10 46.21
C ARG A 37 -17.12 14.44 45.57
N PHE A 38 -16.35 15.24 44.83
CA PHE A 38 -14.97 14.91 44.44
C PHE A 38 -14.06 16.08 44.82
N ALA A 39 -13.95 16.22 46.13
CA ALA A 39 -13.12 17.11 46.93
C ALA A 39 -13.29 16.57 48.38
N GLN A 40 -12.27 16.46 49.25
CA GLN A 40 -10.85 16.80 49.14
C GLN A 40 -10.16 16.34 50.45
N ALA A 41 -9.45 15.20 50.44
CA ALA A 41 -8.52 14.73 51.49
C ALA A 41 -7.92 13.38 51.03
N GLY A 42 -6.66 13.03 51.29
CA GLY A 42 -5.56 13.76 51.95
C GLY A 42 -4.20 13.36 51.35
N ALA A 43 -3.12 13.97 51.83
CA ALA A 43 -1.79 13.80 51.24
C ALA A 43 -1.09 12.49 51.66
N ALA A 44 -0.62 11.71 50.68
CA ALA A 44 0.67 11.00 50.73
C ALA A 44 1.00 10.33 49.39
N THR A 45 2.28 10.37 49.01
CA THR A 45 2.91 9.69 47.85
C THR A 45 2.49 10.12 46.43
N PRO A 46 3.43 10.59 45.59
CA PRO A 46 3.28 10.51 44.16
C PRO A 46 3.51 9.05 43.74
N VAL A 47 2.43 8.28 43.51
CA VAL A 47 2.56 7.07 42.70
C VAL A 47 2.84 7.53 41.28
N VAL A 48 4.12 7.57 40.95
CA VAL A 48 4.66 7.89 39.62
C VAL A 48 3.87 7.10 38.57
N LEU A 49 3.49 7.78 37.47
CA LEU A 49 2.76 7.17 36.37
C LEU A 49 3.48 5.89 35.90
N GLY A 50 2.94 4.74 36.26
CA GLY A 50 3.37 3.41 35.82
C GLY A 50 3.05 3.12 34.36
N SER A 51 3.03 4.12 33.48
CA SER A 51 2.98 3.97 32.03
C SER A 51 4.39 3.93 31.43
N LEU A 52 5.28 3.20 32.09
CA LEU A 52 6.63 2.92 31.61
C LEU A 52 6.61 1.65 30.75
N LEU A 53 7.15 1.78 29.54
CA LEU A 53 7.59 0.67 28.67
C LEU A 53 6.53 -0.20 27.98
N SER A 54 5.33 0.33 27.69
CA SER A 54 4.74 -0.02 26.39
C SER A 54 5.51 0.72 25.29
N LYS A 55 6.60 0.14 24.76
CA LYS A 55 7.14 0.55 23.45
C LYS A 55 5.98 0.52 22.47
N PRO A 56 5.48 1.65 21.94
CA PRO A 56 4.29 1.60 21.13
C PRO A 56 4.67 0.96 19.80
N ALA A 57 4.15 -0.24 19.52
CA ALA A 57 4.24 -0.82 18.18
C ALA A 57 3.69 0.15 17.11
N LEU A 58 2.79 1.05 17.53
CA LEU A 58 2.17 2.15 16.79
C LEU A 58 3.07 3.41 16.59
N ALA A 59 4.24 3.47 17.23
CA ALA A 59 5.20 4.59 17.13
C ALA A 59 6.55 4.16 16.53
N SER A 60 6.69 2.89 16.13
CA SER A 60 7.79 2.48 15.24
C SER A 60 7.71 3.28 13.93
N GLN A 61 8.83 3.83 13.49
CA GLN A 61 8.94 4.54 12.22
C GLN A 61 8.49 3.65 11.04
N ALA A 62 8.74 2.34 11.13
CA ALA A 62 8.28 1.34 10.15
C ALA A 62 6.76 1.07 10.19
N TYR A 63 6.08 1.25 11.34
CA TYR A 63 4.63 1.00 11.44
C TYR A 63 3.83 1.89 10.48
N ASN A 64 4.20 3.17 10.37
CA ASN A 64 3.58 4.11 9.42
C ASN A 64 3.70 3.66 7.95
N CYS A 65 4.67 2.81 7.64
CA CYS A 65 4.93 2.29 6.31
C CYS A 65 4.29 0.91 6.06
N THR A 66 3.71 0.28 7.09
CA THR A 66 2.82 -0.87 6.90
C THR A 66 1.55 -0.45 6.18
N VAL A 67 0.84 -1.42 5.58
CA VAL A 67 -0.46 -1.19 4.93
C VAL A 67 -1.46 -0.49 5.87
N SER A 68 -1.59 -0.98 7.11
CA SER A 68 -2.43 -0.37 8.15
C SER A 68 -1.95 1.02 8.56
N GLY A 69 -0.63 1.26 8.57
CA GLY A 69 -0.03 2.56 8.84
C GLY A 69 -0.35 3.60 7.77
N GLN A 70 -0.23 3.24 6.48
CA GLN A 70 -0.57 4.13 5.37
C GLN A 70 -2.06 4.48 5.36
N MET A 71 -2.94 3.53 5.70
CA MET A 71 -4.38 3.79 5.84
C MET A 71 -4.71 4.68 7.04
N SER A 72 -4.13 4.40 8.21
CA SER A 72 -4.39 5.12 9.46
C SER A 72 -3.74 6.53 9.48
N GLY A 73 -2.61 6.69 8.78
CA GLY A 73 -1.82 7.93 8.74
C GLY A 73 -2.54 9.12 8.10
N ASN A 74 -3.63 8.90 7.37
CA ASN A 74 -4.46 9.98 6.82
C ASN A 74 -5.40 10.62 7.86
N ALA A 75 -5.47 10.07 9.09
CA ALA A 75 -6.37 10.56 10.14
C ALA A 75 -5.76 11.65 11.05
N SER A 76 -4.45 11.88 11.04
CA SER A 76 -3.79 12.96 11.79
C SER A 76 -2.34 13.21 11.31
N PRO A 77 -1.95 14.44 10.94
CA PRO A 77 -0.55 14.78 10.70
C PRO A 77 0.24 14.73 12.02
N ARG A 78 1.11 13.74 12.17
CA ARG A 78 2.07 13.67 13.30
C ARG A 78 3.42 14.26 12.88
N PRO A 79 4.07 15.10 13.72
CA PRO A 79 5.48 15.45 13.54
C PRO A 79 6.34 14.19 13.49
N GLY A 80 7.36 14.17 12.63
CA GLY A 80 8.24 12.99 12.47
C GLY A 80 7.67 11.86 11.61
N LYS A 81 6.84 12.15 10.60
CA LYS A 81 6.40 11.15 9.62
C LYS A 81 7.64 10.48 8.98
N ALA A 82 7.71 9.16 9.10
CA ALA A 82 8.69 8.33 8.41
C ALA A 82 8.67 8.61 6.89
N ASP A 83 9.83 8.92 6.30
CA ASP A 83 9.97 8.73 4.86
C ASP A 83 10.16 7.24 4.57
N CYS A 84 9.06 6.59 4.23
CA CYS A 84 9.02 5.17 3.90
C CYS A 84 9.90 4.82 2.70
N LYS A 85 10.25 5.78 1.84
CA LYS A 85 11.14 5.54 0.69
C LYS A 85 12.56 5.20 1.10
N LEU A 86 13.01 5.63 2.28
CA LEU A 86 14.35 5.35 2.78
C LEU A 86 14.53 3.91 3.29
N LEU A 87 13.44 3.13 3.41
CA LEU A 87 13.45 1.77 3.93
C LEU A 87 13.92 0.71 2.93
N GLY A 88 13.99 1.06 1.64
CA GLY A 88 14.31 0.11 0.57
C GLY A 88 15.04 0.76 -0.59
N LYS A 89 15.55 -0.07 -1.48
CA LYS A 89 16.23 0.34 -2.72
C LYS A 89 15.31 0.08 -3.93
N SER A 90 15.34 0.98 -4.90
CA SER A 90 14.54 0.86 -6.12
C SER A 90 14.94 -0.32 -7.04
N PRO A 91 14.06 -0.72 -7.98
CA PRO A 91 14.39 -1.70 -9.01
C PRO A 91 15.69 -1.41 -9.78
N GLY A 92 15.98 -0.13 -10.04
CA GLY A 92 17.20 0.31 -10.72
C GLY A 92 18.47 0.04 -9.92
N TYR A 93 18.43 0.20 -8.60
CA TYR A 93 19.53 -0.20 -7.73
C TYR A 93 19.74 -1.72 -7.79
N TRP A 94 18.70 -2.52 -7.60
CA TRP A 94 18.80 -3.99 -7.55
C TRP A 94 19.28 -4.62 -8.86
N LYS A 95 18.92 -4.03 -10.02
CA LYS A 95 19.48 -4.38 -11.33
C LYS A 95 21.01 -4.26 -11.35
N ASN A 96 21.56 -3.20 -10.75
CA ASN A 96 22.99 -2.89 -10.79
C ASN A 96 23.78 -3.45 -9.60
N ALA A 97 23.14 -3.75 -8.47
CA ALA A 97 23.78 -4.31 -7.27
C ALA A 97 24.61 -5.56 -7.59
N SER A 98 25.85 -5.62 -7.10
CA SER A 98 26.78 -6.75 -7.31
C SER A 98 26.36 -8.01 -6.55
N THR A 99 25.93 -7.83 -5.30
CA THR A 99 25.47 -8.90 -4.40
C THR A 99 23.98 -8.78 -4.17
N TRP A 100 23.27 -9.91 -4.14
CA TRP A 100 21.85 -9.99 -3.77
C TRP A 100 21.68 -10.69 -2.41
N PRO A 101 20.57 -10.45 -1.70
CA PRO A 101 20.32 -11.04 -0.38
C PRO A 101 20.23 -12.57 -0.42
N ALA A 102 20.57 -13.19 0.72
CA ALA A 102 20.47 -14.64 0.89
C ALA A 102 19.06 -15.17 0.57
N GLY A 103 19.00 -16.38 0.01
CA GLY A 103 17.76 -16.94 -0.55
C GLY A 103 17.41 -16.45 -1.96
N THR A 104 18.18 -15.52 -2.53
CA THR A 104 18.10 -15.15 -3.95
C THR A 104 19.46 -15.18 -4.64
N LEU A 105 19.44 -15.34 -5.95
CA LEU A 105 20.62 -15.32 -6.81
C LEU A 105 20.35 -14.38 -7.99
N LYS A 106 21.17 -13.34 -8.14
CA LYS A 106 21.08 -12.38 -9.27
C LYS A 106 21.14 -13.09 -10.61
N GLY A 107 22.12 -13.98 -10.76
CA GLY A 107 22.42 -14.63 -12.04
C GLY A 107 23.00 -13.67 -13.08
N THR A 108 23.01 -14.13 -14.32
CA THR A 108 23.45 -13.39 -15.50
C THR A 108 22.26 -13.09 -16.41
N LEU A 109 22.32 -12.00 -17.16
CA LEU A 109 21.38 -11.79 -18.27
C LEU A 109 21.75 -12.73 -19.42
N PRO A 110 20.77 -13.29 -20.14
CA PRO A 110 21.05 -14.14 -21.28
C PRO A 110 21.52 -13.33 -22.49
N THR A 111 22.15 -14.01 -23.43
CA THR A 111 22.43 -13.50 -24.78
C THR A 111 21.14 -13.34 -25.60
N ALA A 112 21.26 -12.75 -26.80
CA ALA A 112 20.19 -12.64 -27.79
C ALA A 112 19.42 -13.96 -28.05
N SER A 113 20.11 -15.11 -28.01
CA SER A 113 19.53 -16.45 -28.20
C SER A 113 18.81 -17.01 -26.95
N CYS A 114 18.60 -16.20 -25.92
CA CYS A 114 18.14 -16.63 -24.58
C CYS A 114 19.05 -17.66 -23.89
N SER A 115 20.32 -17.75 -24.28
CA SER A 115 21.31 -18.64 -23.66
C SER A 115 21.99 -17.93 -22.49
N PHE A 116 22.17 -18.61 -21.36
CA PHE A 116 22.84 -18.05 -20.19
C PHE A 116 24.30 -18.48 -20.16
N GLY A 117 25.23 -17.54 -20.16
CA GLY A 117 26.68 -17.78 -20.03
C GLY A 117 27.13 -18.11 -18.59
N GLY A 118 26.20 -18.51 -17.73
CA GLY A 118 26.43 -18.72 -16.30
C GLY A 118 25.11 -19.00 -15.57
N ASN A 119 25.09 -18.78 -14.25
CA ASN A 119 23.90 -18.99 -13.45
C ASN A 119 22.71 -18.16 -13.96
N LYS A 120 21.59 -18.81 -14.27
CA LYS A 120 20.35 -18.15 -14.72
C LYS A 120 19.75 -17.19 -13.67
N GLY A 121 20.00 -17.45 -12.39
CA GLY A 121 19.46 -16.68 -11.27
C GLY A 121 18.09 -17.18 -10.80
N THR A 122 17.54 -16.55 -9.76
CA THR A 122 16.26 -16.94 -9.16
C THR A 122 15.09 -16.69 -10.13
N VAL A 123 14.35 -17.74 -10.47
CA VAL A 123 13.16 -17.68 -11.32
C VAL A 123 12.03 -16.93 -10.63
N PHE A 124 11.37 -16.00 -11.32
CA PHE A 124 10.25 -15.21 -10.79
C PHE A 124 9.07 -16.12 -10.43
N GLY A 125 8.42 -16.74 -11.43
CA GLY A 125 7.23 -17.60 -11.29
C GLY A 125 7.51 -19.00 -10.73
N GLY A 126 8.45 -19.08 -9.79
CA GLY A 126 8.90 -20.27 -9.05
C GLY A 126 9.63 -19.92 -7.74
N PHE A 127 9.72 -18.64 -7.37
CA PHE A 127 10.25 -18.21 -6.08
C PHE A 127 9.20 -18.41 -4.97
N ILE A 128 9.62 -19.01 -3.85
CA ILE A 128 8.74 -19.46 -2.77
C ILE A 128 9.16 -18.82 -1.44
N SER A 129 8.19 -18.32 -0.67
CA SER A 129 8.40 -17.88 0.71
C SER A 129 7.12 -18.03 1.54
N GLY A 130 7.23 -18.54 2.77
CA GLY A 130 6.08 -18.72 3.67
C GLY A 130 4.94 -19.57 3.08
N GLY A 131 5.28 -20.60 2.29
CA GLY A 131 4.31 -21.44 1.57
C GLY A 131 3.58 -20.74 0.41
N GLN A 132 4.02 -19.55 0.00
CA GLN A 132 3.48 -18.81 -1.14
C GLN A 132 4.49 -18.82 -2.29
N THR A 133 4.01 -19.06 -3.50
CA THR A 133 4.82 -19.02 -4.73
C THR A 133 4.34 -17.87 -5.61
N LEU A 134 5.25 -17.10 -6.22
CA LEU A 134 4.86 -16.10 -7.23
C LEU A 134 4.15 -16.78 -8.41
N MET A 135 3.05 -16.20 -8.85
CA MET A 135 2.35 -16.59 -10.07
C MET A 135 3.33 -16.59 -11.25
N ASP A 136 3.14 -17.54 -12.17
CA ASP A 136 3.87 -17.57 -13.45
C ASP A 136 3.39 -16.44 -14.36
N ALA A 137 3.87 -15.23 -14.07
CA ALA A 137 3.43 -14.00 -14.70
C ALA A 137 4.42 -13.46 -15.73
N PHE A 138 5.66 -13.98 -15.77
CA PHE A 138 6.73 -13.53 -16.67
C PHE A 138 7.52 -14.69 -17.25
N ARG A 139 7.60 -14.72 -18.58
CA ARG A 139 8.35 -15.70 -19.37
C ARG A 139 9.25 -15.00 -20.38
N TYR A 140 10.18 -15.71 -21.00
CA TYR A 140 10.99 -15.18 -22.09
C TYR A 140 11.01 -16.11 -23.30
N LYS A 141 11.36 -15.53 -24.46
CA LYS A 141 11.72 -16.23 -25.69
C LYS A 141 12.73 -15.38 -26.48
N ALA A 142 13.47 -16.03 -27.37
CA ALA A 142 14.34 -15.34 -28.31
C ALA A 142 13.51 -14.80 -29.48
N GLU A 143 13.77 -13.57 -29.90
CA GLU A 143 13.22 -12.96 -31.11
C GLU A 143 14.33 -12.25 -31.86
N SER A 144 14.65 -12.73 -33.06
CA SER A 144 15.54 -12.14 -34.09
C SER A 144 16.97 -11.74 -33.67
N SER A 145 17.12 -10.91 -32.64
CA SER A 145 18.38 -10.39 -32.09
C SER A 145 18.33 -10.12 -30.57
N ALA A 146 17.26 -10.48 -29.86
CA ALA A 146 17.08 -10.21 -28.43
C ALA A 146 16.38 -11.35 -27.67
N CYS A 147 16.70 -11.48 -26.38
CA CYS A 147 15.95 -12.33 -25.45
C CYS A 147 14.89 -11.50 -24.72
N ASN A 148 13.68 -11.50 -25.26
CA ASN A 148 12.59 -10.64 -24.79
C ASN A 148 11.79 -11.32 -23.67
N VAL A 149 11.36 -10.52 -22.69
CA VAL A 149 10.52 -10.95 -21.56
C VAL A 149 9.09 -10.51 -21.82
N TYR A 150 8.13 -11.40 -21.61
CA TYR A 150 6.70 -11.20 -21.79
C TYR A 150 5.97 -11.37 -20.46
N GLY A 151 5.06 -10.45 -20.17
CA GLY A 151 4.08 -10.57 -19.09
C GLY A 151 2.90 -11.43 -19.53
N TYR A 152 2.19 -12.05 -18.58
CA TYR A 152 1.06 -12.97 -18.90
C TYR A 152 -0.09 -12.33 -19.69
N ARG A 153 -0.13 -11.00 -19.79
CA ARG A 153 -1.12 -10.23 -20.55
C ARG A 153 -0.77 -10.05 -22.03
N ASP A 154 0.46 -10.37 -22.42
CA ASP A 154 0.92 -10.24 -23.79
C ASP A 154 0.52 -11.48 -24.61
N SER A 155 0.05 -11.28 -25.84
CA SER A 155 -0.31 -12.37 -26.76
C SER A 155 0.82 -13.38 -26.97
N ALA A 156 2.06 -12.92 -26.93
CA ALA A 156 3.26 -13.75 -27.04
C ALA A 156 3.50 -14.67 -25.83
N PHE A 157 2.91 -14.42 -24.66
CA PHE A 157 3.19 -15.18 -23.44
C PHE A 157 2.83 -16.67 -23.55
N GLY A 158 1.71 -16.98 -24.21
CA GLY A 158 1.27 -18.37 -24.46
C GLY A 158 2.24 -19.16 -25.35
N LEU A 159 3.08 -18.47 -26.12
CA LEU A 159 4.11 -19.05 -26.99
C LEU A 159 5.45 -19.24 -26.25
N CYS A 160 5.59 -18.68 -25.04
CA CYS A 160 6.80 -18.79 -24.24
C CYS A 160 6.72 -20.00 -23.30
N THR A 161 7.73 -20.87 -23.33
CA THR A 161 7.86 -22.01 -22.40
C THR A 161 8.76 -21.71 -21.20
N SER A 162 9.70 -20.76 -21.34
CA SER A 162 10.73 -20.49 -20.35
C SER A 162 10.35 -19.40 -19.35
N LYS A 163 10.31 -19.72 -18.06
CA LYS A 163 10.08 -18.75 -16.97
C LYS A 163 11.23 -17.76 -16.83
N ALA A 164 10.90 -16.47 -16.70
CA ALA A 164 11.87 -15.40 -16.49
C ALA A 164 12.38 -15.33 -15.05
N THR A 165 13.59 -14.80 -14.86
CA THR A 165 14.19 -14.57 -13.55
C THR A 165 13.86 -13.20 -12.97
N LEU A 166 14.05 -13.03 -11.67
CA LEU A 166 13.93 -11.72 -11.00
C LEU A 166 14.79 -10.66 -11.70
N LEU A 167 16.01 -11.01 -12.15
CA LEU A 167 16.89 -10.08 -12.86
C LEU A 167 16.34 -9.73 -14.26
N GLN A 168 15.80 -10.71 -14.99
CA GLN A 168 15.14 -10.46 -16.27
C GLN A 168 13.91 -9.55 -16.10
N VAL A 169 13.08 -9.76 -15.08
CA VAL A 169 11.93 -8.90 -14.78
C VAL A 169 12.38 -7.48 -14.39
N LEU A 170 13.42 -7.33 -13.56
CA LEU A 170 14.04 -6.01 -13.25
C LEU A 170 14.62 -5.30 -14.49
N ASN A 171 14.94 -6.04 -15.56
CA ASN A 171 15.45 -5.51 -16.82
C ASN A 171 14.39 -5.31 -17.91
N THR A 172 13.13 -5.62 -17.64
CA THR A 172 12.03 -5.32 -18.57
C THR A 172 11.99 -3.82 -18.90
N PRO A 173 11.72 -3.45 -20.16
CA PRO A 173 11.70 -2.05 -20.58
C PRO A 173 10.60 -1.25 -19.89
N GLY A 174 10.65 0.09 -20.01
CA GLY A 174 9.59 0.99 -19.55
C GLY A 174 9.80 1.63 -18.18
N GLY A 175 9.09 2.74 -17.96
CA GLY A 175 9.15 3.53 -16.72
C GLY A 175 8.18 3.06 -15.63
N GLN A 176 7.80 3.97 -14.73
CA GLN A 176 6.77 3.72 -13.70
C GLN A 176 5.34 3.66 -14.29
N ASN A 177 5.15 4.19 -15.50
CA ASN A 177 3.86 4.31 -16.20
C ASN A 177 3.70 3.34 -17.38
N ASP A 178 4.55 2.32 -17.45
CA ASP A 178 4.48 1.29 -18.50
C ASP A 178 3.29 0.34 -18.26
N THR A 179 3.00 -0.52 -19.25
CA THR A 179 2.08 -1.65 -19.18
C THR A 179 2.09 -2.32 -17.79
N MET A 180 1.00 -2.08 -17.05
CA MET A 180 0.92 -2.15 -15.58
C MET A 180 1.53 -3.41 -14.95
N ILE A 181 1.46 -4.56 -15.65
CA ILE A 181 2.03 -5.82 -15.17
C ILE A 181 3.56 -5.74 -15.00
N TYR A 182 4.30 -5.14 -15.94
CA TYR A 182 5.76 -5.07 -15.87
C TYR A 182 6.24 -4.12 -14.77
N ALA A 183 5.62 -2.95 -14.65
CA ALA A 183 5.90 -2.00 -13.58
C ALA A 183 5.61 -2.62 -12.19
N LEU A 184 4.49 -3.33 -12.05
CA LEU A 184 4.17 -4.13 -10.85
C LEU A 184 5.20 -5.25 -10.60
N GLY A 185 5.63 -5.96 -11.65
CA GLY A 185 6.65 -7.01 -11.55
C GLY A 185 8.01 -6.51 -11.08
N ARG A 186 8.48 -5.37 -11.64
CA ARG A 186 9.70 -4.66 -11.21
C ARG A 186 9.58 -4.22 -9.75
N ALA A 187 8.46 -3.62 -9.37
CA ALA A 187 8.20 -3.19 -7.99
C ALA A 187 8.21 -4.39 -7.03
N THR A 188 7.49 -5.47 -7.37
CA THR A 188 7.44 -6.71 -6.57
C THR A 188 8.82 -7.32 -6.38
N ALA A 189 9.63 -7.41 -7.44
CA ALA A 189 10.99 -7.93 -7.36
C ALA A 189 11.87 -7.08 -6.42
N ALA A 190 11.81 -5.75 -6.50
CA ALA A 190 12.53 -4.86 -5.59
C ALA A 190 12.03 -4.98 -4.15
N THR A 191 10.72 -5.04 -3.93
CA THR A 191 10.10 -5.24 -2.61
C THR A 191 10.53 -6.58 -1.97
N ILE A 192 10.61 -7.66 -2.74
CA ILE A 192 11.10 -8.96 -2.27
C ILE A 192 12.58 -8.87 -1.87
N LEU A 193 13.43 -8.26 -2.70
CA LEU A 193 14.85 -8.08 -2.39
C LEU A 193 15.05 -7.17 -1.16
N ASN A 194 14.28 -6.09 -1.04
CA ASN A 194 14.30 -5.23 0.15
C ASN A 194 13.88 -5.98 1.42
N ALA A 195 12.79 -6.76 1.37
CA ALA A 195 12.32 -7.57 2.49
C ALA A 195 13.34 -8.63 2.93
N LEU A 196 14.09 -9.22 2.00
CA LEU A 196 15.19 -10.14 2.31
C LEU A 196 16.44 -9.42 2.85
N ASN A 197 16.74 -8.23 2.34
CA ASN A 197 17.93 -7.46 2.72
C ASN A 197 17.80 -6.82 4.12
N VAL A 198 16.62 -6.27 4.41
CA VAL A 198 16.31 -5.55 5.66
C VAL A 198 15.70 -6.49 6.70
N GLY A 199 15.13 -7.62 6.29
CA GLY A 199 14.56 -8.62 7.19
C GLY A 199 13.30 -8.12 7.90
N THR A 200 13.24 -8.31 9.21
CA THR A 200 12.07 -8.03 10.05
C THR A 200 11.71 -6.54 10.14
N ASP A 201 12.64 -5.64 9.86
CA ASP A 201 12.41 -4.20 9.93
C ASP A 201 11.76 -3.64 8.65
N TYR A 202 11.62 -4.45 7.59
CA TYR A 202 10.91 -4.04 6.38
C TYR A 202 9.39 -4.12 6.60
N PRO A 203 8.58 -3.13 6.14
CA PRO A 203 7.16 -3.04 6.53
C PRO A 203 6.25 -4.17 6.06
N ILE A 204 6.72 -5.02 5.14
CA ILE A 204 6.02 -6.22 4.66
C ILE A 204 6.99 -7.38 4.49
N THR A 205 6.55 -8.58 4.83
CA THR A 205 7.29 -9.81 4.57
C THR A 205 7.29 -10.17 3.09
N VAL A 206 8.28 -10.96 2.67
CA VAL A 206 8.35 -11.57 1.34
C VAL A 206 7.04 -12.29 0.98
N ALA A 207 6.50 -13.10 1.88
CA ALA A 207 5.25 -13.84 1.67
C ALA A 207 4.03 -12.91 1.48
N GLN A 208 3.99 -11.74 2.13
CA GLN A 208 2.95 -10.72 1.90
C GLN A 208 3.10 -10.07 0.52
N ALA A 209 4.33 -9.74 0.09
CA ALA A 209 4.57 -9.20 -1.25
C ALA A 209 4.12 -10.18 -2.35
N ILE A 210 4.39 -11.48 -2.17
CA ILE A 210 3.91 -12.55 -3.07
C ILE A 210 2.38 -12.60 -3.09
N LYS A 211 1.71 -12.58 -1.94
CA LYS A 211 0.24 -12.58 -1.84
C LYS A 211 -0.40 -11.37 -2.53
N MET A 212 0.16 -10.18 -2.31
CA MET A 212 -0.30 -8.94 -2.94
C MET A 212 -0.16 -9.02 -4.46
N PHE A 213 1.01 -9.43 -4.97
CA PHE A 213 1.23 -9.61 -6.40
C PHE A 213 0.25 -10.63 -6.99
N ASN A 214 0.14 -11.83 -6.42
CA ASN A 214 -0.73 -12.88 -6.93
C ASN A 214 -2.21 -12.48 -6.97
N ALA A 215 -2.69 -11.69 -6.00
CA ALA A 215 -4.09 -11.25 -5.94
C ALA A 215 -4.44 -10.21 -7.02
N VAL A 216 -3.51 -9.35 -7.42
CA VAL A 216 -3.74 -8.25 -8.39
C VAL A 216 -3.11 -8.48 -9.76
N CYS A 217 -2.29 -9.53 -9.90
CA CYS A 217 -1.68 -9.92 -11.16
C CYS A 217 -2.77 -10.25 -12.20
N PRO A 218 -3.78 -11.12 -11.94
CA PRO A 218 -4.91 -11.37 -12.85
C PRO A 218 -5.65 -10.09 -13.28
N LEU A 219 -6.33 -10.14 -14.43
CA LEU A 219 -7.08 -8.99 -14.92
C LEU A 219 -8.30 -8.74 -14.02
N GLY A 220 -8.45 -7.51 -13.52
CA GLY A 220 -9.47 -7.17 -12.52
C GLY A 220 -9.17 -7.70 -11.10
N GLY A 221 -8.00 -8.31 -10.87
CA GLY A 221 -7.61 -8.83 -9.57
C GLY A 221 -7.55 -7.74 -8.49
N LYS A 222 -7.97 -8.11 -7.26
CA LYS A 222 -8.03 -7.23 -6.09
C LYS A 222 -7.44 -7.93 -4.88
N TYR A 223 -6.54 -7.24 -4.16
CA TYR A 223 -6.01 -7.68 -2.88
C TYR A 223 -6.88 -7.13 -1.74
N GLN A 224 -7.44 -8.01 -0.92
CA GLN A 224 -8.20 -7.61 0.27
C GLN A 224 -7.23 -7.17 1.38
N VAL A 225 -7.32 -5.90 1.76
CA VAL A 225 -6.50 -5.32 2.84
C VAL A 225 -7.16 -5.53 4.19
N ASN A 226 -8.49 -5.40 4.23
CA ASN A 226 -9.34 -5.74 5.36
C ASN A 226 -10.72 -6.16 4.82
N THR A 227 -11.76 -6.19 5.66
CA THR A 227 -13.11 -6.63 5.29
C THR A 227 -13.88 -5.68 4.37
N THR A 228 -13.47 -4.43 4.22
CA THR A 228 -14.18 -3.40 3.45
C THR A 228 -13.32 -2.70 2.39
N VAL A 229 -11.99 -2.82 2.47
CA VAL A 229 -11.03 -2.15 1.59
C VAL A 229 -10.25 -3.19 0.78
N SER A 230 -10.38 -3.09 -0.54
CA SER A 230 -9.61 -3.86 -1.51
C SER A 230 -8.76 -2.93 -2.38
N TRP A 231 -7.57 -3.39 -2.75
CA TRP A 231 -6.62 -2.68 -3.61
C TRP A 231 -6.47 -3.38 -4.96
N ASP A 232 -6.41 -2.62 -6.06
CA ASP A 232 -5.95 -3.15 -7.35
C ASP A 232 -4.43 -3.06 -7.54
N ALA A 233 -3.97 -3.52 -8.70
CA ALA A 233 -2.57 -3.49 -9.12
C ALA A 233 -1.94 -2.09 -9.08
N ASN A 234 -2.68 -1.01 -9.37
CA ASN A 234 -2.13 0.34 -9.28
C ASN A 234 -1.91 0.73 -7.82
N GLN A 235 -2.87 0.44 -6.94
CA GLN A 235 -2.76 0.73 -5.51
C GLN A 235 -1.66 -0.11 -4.83
N VAL A 236 -1.54 -1.41 -5.17
CA VAL A 236 -0.45 -2.28 -4.69
C VAL A 236 0.91 -1.81 -5.23
N MET A 237 1.00 -1.44 -6.50
CA MET A 237 2.24 -0.91 -7.10
C MET A 237 2.67 0.41 -6.44
N ALA A 238 1.73 1.35 -6.26
CA ALA A 238 1.99 2.61 -5.58
C ALA A 238 2.41 2.40 -4.13
N TYR A 239 1.80 1.43 -3.44
CA TYR A 239 2.24 1.03 -2.10
C TYR A 239 3.69 0.53 -2.11
N PHE A 240 4.05 -0.42 -2.98
CA PHE A 240 5.44 -0.89 -3.10
C PHE A 240 6.42 0.25 -3.43
N GLN A 241 6.08 1.14 -4.36
CA GLN A 241 6.87 2.32 -4.72
C GLN A 241 7.00 3.36 -3.58
N SER A 242 6.14 3.31 -2.56
CA SER A 242 6.27 4.14 -1.36
C SER A 242 7.33 3.63 -0.38
N LEU A 243 7.80 2.38 -0.54
CA LEU A 243 8.73 1.70 0.37
C LEU A 243 10.20 1.69 -0.12
N TYR A 244 10.52 2.44 -1.19
CA TYR A 244 11.88 2.56 -1.72
C TYR A 244 12.12 3.86 -2.49
N SER A 245 13.40 4.19 -2.68
CA SER A 245 13.95 5.23 -3.58
C SER A 245 14.96 4.63 -4.56
#